data_AF-A0A7I4XSQ4-F1
#
_entry.id   AF-A0A7I4XSQ4-F1
#
_cell.length_a   1.000
_cell.length_b   1.000
_cell.length_c   1.000
_cell.angle_alpha   90.00
_cell.angle_beta   90.00
_cell.angle_gamma   90.00
#
_symmetry.space_group_name_H-M   'P 1'
#
loop_
_entity.id
_entity.type
_entity.pdbx_description
1 polymer ?
#
loop_
_entity_poly.entity_id
_entity_poly.type
_entity_poly.pdbx_seq_one_letter_code
_entity_poly.pdbx_strand_id
1 'polypeptide(L)'
;MSGAAALVHKIGSAFGKDSTPIATIHCWCARFEGGDKCFEDMPRLERPLAVDDSDILDTVKEDPELNTHSLATRHVCAQSAVVSRLPHMGGETRAKLGHGSTPFLFN
;
A
#
# COMPACT_ATOMS: atom_id res chain seq x y z
N MET A 1 10.76 3.26 38.03
CA MET A 1 11.08 2.06 37.23
C MET A 1 10.13 2.04 36.05
N SER A 2 10.63 2.17 34.81
CA SER A 2 9.78 2.15 33.60
C SER A 2 9.04 0.80 33.52
N GLY A 3 7.72 0.82 33.33
CA GLY A 3 6.88 -0.40 33.28
C GLY A 3 7.35 -1.42 32.25
N ALA A 4 7.99 -0.95 31.17
CA ALA A 4 8.58 -1.79 30.13
C ALA A 4 9.68 -2.74 30.65
N ALA A 5 10.55 -2.29 31.55
CA ALA A 5 11.65 -3.11 32.06
C ALA A 5 11.15 -4.31 32.90
N ALA A 6 10.10 -4.09 33.70
CA ALA A 6 9.47 -5.17 34.45
C ALA A 6 8.72 -6.14 33.52
N LEU A 7 8.15 -5.64 32.42
CA LEU A 7 7.45 -6.46 31.44
C LEU A 7 8.42 -7.34 30.63
N VAL A 8 9.59 -6.82 30.25
CA VAL A 8 10.66 -7.59 29.59
C VAL A 8 11.04 -8.82 30.42
N HIS A 9 11.25 -8.65 31.73
CA HIS A 9 11.57 -9.77 32.61
C HIS A 9 10.42 -10.78 32.72
N LYS A 10 9.17 -10.31 32.83
CA LYS A 10 7.99 -11.19 32.90
C LYS A 10 7.80 -12.01 31.62
N ILE A 11 7.93 -11.38 30.46
CA ILE A 11 7.82 -12.06 29.15
C ILE A 11 8.97 -13.05 28.98
N GLY A 12 10.20 -12.65 29.29
CA GLY A 12 11.37 -13.53 29.21
C GLY A 12 11.27 -14.75 30.15
N SER A 13 10.68 -14.58 31.33
CA SER A 13 10.43 -15.67 32.27
C SER A 13 9.34 -16.64 31.80
N ALA A 14 8.25 -16.12 31.19
CA ALA A 14 7.12 -16.94 30.75
C ALA A 14 7.37 -17.66 29.41
N PHE A 15 8.07 -17.00 28.47
CA PHE A 15 8.19 -17.46 27.08
C PHE A 15 9.64 -17.77 26.65
N GLY A 16 10.62 -17.51 27.52
CA GLY A 16 12.05 -17.64 27.21
C GLY A 16 12.68 -16.31 26.80
N LYS A 17 14.00 -16.19 27.06
CA LYS A 17 14.76 -14.94 26.99
C LYS A 17 14.76 -14.25 25.62
N ASP A 18 14.55 -15.01 24.54
CA ASP A 18 14.61 -14.53 23.15
C ASP A 18 13.26 -14.63 22.42
N SER A 19 12.17 -14.82 23.17
CA SER A 19 10.82 -14.95 22.60
C SER A 19 10.32 -13.69 21.90
N THR A 20 10.59 -12.52 22.47
CA THR A 20 10.14 -11.23 21.94
C THR A 20 11.26 -10.20 22.03
N PRO A 21 11.60 -9.49 20.94
CA PRO A 21 12.58 -8.42 20.98
C PRO A 21 12.16 -7.32 21.98
N ILE A 22 13.12 -6.83 22.77
CA ILE A 22 12.89 -5.74 23.74
C ILE A 22 12.26 -4.51 23.04
N ALA A 23 12.70 -4.20 21.82
CA ALA A 23 12.14 -3.11 21.02
C ALA A 23 10.62 -3.26 20.77
N THR A 24 10.16 -4.48 20.51
CA THR A 24 8.73 -4.79 20.34
C THR A 24 7.96 -4.53 21.64
N ILE A 25 8.50 -4.96 22.78
CA ILE A 25 7.87 -4.74 24.10
C ILE A 25 7.74 -3.25 24.39
N HIS A 26 8.80 -2.48 24.14
CA HIS A 26 8.77 -1.03 24.30
C HIS A 26 7.78 -0.34 23.36
N CYS A 27 7.71 -0.75 22.09
CA CYS A 27 6.76 -0.21 21.11
C CYS A 27 5.30 -0.44 21.57
N TRP A 28 4.98 -1.65 22.03
CA TRP A 28 3.66 -1.96 22.56
C TRP A 28 3.33 -1.20 23.85
N CYS A 29 4.28 -1.05 24.78
CA CYS A 29 4.08 -0.22 25.96
C CYS A 29 3.74 1.23 25.59
N ALA A 30 4.48 1.84 24.66
CA ALA A 30 4.22 3.19 24.20
C ALA A 30 2.85 3.31 23.51
N ARG A 31 2.46 2.32 22.70
CA ARG A 31 1.15 2.25 22.05
C ARG A 31 0.01 2.22 23.09
N PHE A 32 0.14 1.38 24.11
CA PHE A 32 -0.85 1.27 25.19
C PHE A 32 -0.90 2.51 26.10
N GLU A 33 0.24 3.13 26.39
CA GLU A 33 0.32 4.39 27.13
C GLU A 33 -0.33 5.54 26.34
N GLY A 34 -0.25 5.51 25.01
CA GLY A 34 -0.96 6.42 24.11
C GLY A 34 -2.46 6.17 23.98
N GLY A 35 -3.00 5.13 24.65
CA GLY A 35 -4.43 4.80 24.64
C GLY A 35 -4.88 3.92 23.49
N ASP A 36 -3.98 3.54 22.57
CA ASP A 36 -4.27 2.58 21.51
C ASP A 36 -4.17 1.15 22.08
N LYS A 37 -5.31 0.50 22.22
CA LYS A 37 -5.46 -0.87 22.73
C LYS A 37 -5.71 -1.89 21.63
N CYS A 38 -5.57 -1.49 20.37
CA CYS A 38 -5.76 -2.37 19.24
C CYS A 38 -4.54 -3.31 19.10
N PHE A 39 -4.80 -4.61 18.97
CA PHE A 39 -3.76 -5.60 18.73
C PHE A 39 -3.45 -5.81 17.24
N GLU A 40 -4.30 -5.28 16.37
CA GLU A 40 -4.09 -5.37 14.93
C GLU A 40 -2.90 -4.51 14.51
N ASP A 41 -2.22 -4.99 13.47
CA ASP A 41 -1.21 -4.21 12.78
C ASP A 41 -1.87 -2.93 12.23
N MET A 42 -1.17 -1.81 12.37
CA MET A 42 -1.56 -0.60 11.68
C MET A 42 -1.55 -0.87 10.17
N PRO A 43 -2.42 -0.18 9.40
CA PRO A 43 -2.37 -0.25 7.95
C PRO A 43 -0.93 -0.04 7.51
N ARG A 44 -0.38 -1.01 6.77
CA ARG A 44 0.97 -0.88 6.26
C ARG A 44 0.97 0.36 5.38
N LEU A 45 1.92 1.27 5.64
CA LEU A 45 2.14 2.38 4.73
C LEU A 45 2.49 1.77 3.38
N GLU A 46 1.61 1.94 2.41
CA GLU A 46 1.88 1.53 1.05
C GLU A 46 3.06 2.32 0.50
N ARG A 47 3.77 1.71 -0.45
CA ARG A 47 4.88 2.39 -1.09
C ARG A 47 4.34 3.66 -1.77
N PRO A 48 4.92 4.85 -1.51
CA PRO A 48 4.52 6.06 -2.20
C PRO A 48 4.57 5.84 -3.71
N LEU A 49 3.45 6.15 -4.35
CA LEU A 49 3.25 5.96 -5.77
C LEU A 49 3.98 7.09 -6.52
N ALA A 50 4.67 6.76 -7.62
CA ALA A 50 5.41 7.73 -8.42
C ALA A 50 4.51 8.70 -9.21
N VAL A 51 3.24 8.34 -9.39
CA VAL A 51 2.20 9.10 -10.08
C VAL A 51 0.93 8.97 -9.25
N ASP A 52 0.15 10.05 -9.17
CA ASP A 52 -1.15 10.03 -8.51
C ASP A 52 -2.23 9.42 -9.41
N ASP A 53 -3.20 8.76 -8.78
CA ASP A 53 -4.28 8.09 -9.49
C ASP A 53 -5.23 9.12 -10.14
N SER A 54 -5.34 10.33 -9.58
CA SER A 54 -6.11 11.43 -10.18
C SER A 54 -5.52 11.91 -11.51
N ASP A 55 -4.19 12.01 -11.61
CA ASP A 55 -3.49 12.42 -12.84
C ASP A 55 -3.72 11.41 -13.98
N ILE A 56 -3.72 10.11 -13.64
CA ILE A 56 -4.06 9.04 -14.58
C ILE A 56 -5.51 9.18 -15.04
N LEU A 57 -6.44 9.38 -14.10
CA LEU A 57 -7.87 9.52 -14.40
C LEU A 57 -8.17 10.71 -15.30
N ASP A 58 -7.59 11.87 -15.02
CA ASP A 58 -7.84 13.07 -15.81
C ASP A 58 -7.30 12.92 -17.24
N THR A 59 -6.15 12.24 -17.40
CA THR A 59 -5.62 11.88 -18.71
C THR A 59 -6.57 10.95 -19.49
N VAL A 60 -7.17 9.95 -18.84
CA VAL A 60 -8.13 9.05 -19.50
C VAL A 60 -9.45 9.75 -19.82
N LYS A 61 -9.89 10.70 -18.99
CA LYS A 61 -11.09 11.50 -19.28
C LYS A 61 -10.88 12.46 -20.46
N GLU A 62 -9.68 13.04 -20.59
CA GLU A 62 -9.32 13.86 -21.74
C GLU A 62 -9.31 13.06 -23.04
N ASP A 63 -8.74 11.85 -23.02
CA ASP A 63 -8.63 10.98 -24.18
C ASP A 63 -8.85 9.50 -23.79
N PRO A 64 -10.10 9.00 -23.89
CA PRO A 64 -10.42 7.62 -23.55
C PRO A 64 -9.90 6.60 -24.57
N GLU A 65 -9.41 7.03 -25.73
CA GLU A 65 -8.84 6.13 -26.76
C GLU A 65 -7.35 5.84 -26.51
N LEU A 66 -6.74 6.48 -25.50
CA LEU A 66 -5.35 6.22 -25.13
C LEU A 66 -5.12 4.74 -24.81
N ASN A 67 -3.91 4.27 -25.04
CA ASN A 67 -3.50 2.93 -24.61
C ASN A 67 -2.65 3.03 -23.32
N THR A 68 -2.53 1.93 -22.58
CA THR A 68 -1.78 1.89 -21.31
C THR A 68 -0.30 2.24 -21.46
N HIS A 69 0.29 2.02 -22.64
CA HIS A 69 1.69 2.37 -22.94
C HIS A 69 1.89 3.88 -23.14
N SER A 70 1.00 4.53 -23.89
CA SER A 70 0.98 5.98 -24.09
C SER A 70 0.74 6.70 -22.76
N LEU A 71 -0.16 6.15 -21.93
CA LEU A 71 -0.45 6.70 -20.62
C LEU A 71 0.76 6.58 -19.68
N ALA A 72 1.45 5.44 -19.69
CA ALA A 72 2.68 5.24 -18.94
C ALA A 72 3.81 6.18 -19.38
N THR A 73 3.94 6.40 -20.70
CA THR A 73 4.90 7.36 -21.26
C THR A 73 4.62 8.80 -20.81
N ARG A 74 3.35 9.23 -20.82
CA ARG A 74 2.94 10.58 -20.39
C ARG A 74 3.21 10.83 -18.91
N HIS A 75 3.01 9.81 -18.08
CA HIS A 75 3.19 9.86 -16.63
C HIS A 75 4.57 9.41 -16.14
N VAL A 76 5.50 9.14 -17.07
CA VAL A 76 6.87 8.68 -16.80
C VAL A 76 6.88 7.52 -15.77
N CYS A 77 5.97 6.57 -15.94
CA CYS A 77 5.82 5.43 -15.04
C CYS A 77 5.90 4.13 -15.83
N ALA A 78 6.07 3.01 -15.12
CA ALA A 78 6.06 1.70 -15.76
C ALA A 78 4.64 1.38 -16.27
N GLN A 79 4.51 0.78 -17.46
CA GLN A 79 3.22 0.34 -17.99
C GLN A 79 2.49 -0.62 -17.03
N SER A 80 3.23 -1.47 -16.31
CA SER A 80 2.67 -2.35 -15.29
C SER A 80 1.97 -1.60 -14.15
N ALA A 81 2.46 -0.41 -13.77
CA ALA A 81 1.83 0.43 -12.76
C ALA A 81 0.45 0.90 -13.22
N VAL A 82 0.33 1.38 -14.46
CA VAL A 82 -0.95 1.78 -15.06
C VAL A 82 -1.94 0.62 -15.10
N VAL A 83 -1.50 -0.54 -15.58
CA VAL A 83 -2.34 -1.74 -15.70
C VAL A 83 -2.86 -2.21 -14.34
N SER A 84 -2.02 -2.21 -13.30
CA SER A 84 -2.43 -2.63 -11.95
C SER A 84 -3.42 -1.67 -11.29
N ARG A 85 -3.39 -0.38 -11.67
CA ARG A 85 -4.14 0.67 -10.98
C ARG A 85 -5.48 0.96 -11.61
N LEU A 86 -5.60 0.85 -12.93
CA LEU A 86 -6.86 1.13 -13.64
C LEU A 86 -8.09 0.48 -12.98
N PRO A 87 -8.06 -0.82 -12.58
CA PRO A 87 -9.19 -1.44 -11.89
C PRO A 87 -9.55 -0.79 -10.54
N HIS A 88 -8.57 -0.28 -9.79
CA HIS A 88 -8.80 0.39 -8.51
C HIS A 88 -9.49 1.76 -8.69
N MET A 89 -9.34 2.36 -9.86
CA MET A 89 -9.95 3.65 -10.22
C MET A 89 -11.31 3.49 -10.93
N GLY A 90 -11.84 2.27 -11.04
CA GLY A 90 -13.07 1.98 -11.79
C GLY A 90 -12.89 1.91 -13.31
N GLY A 91 -11.64 1.95 -13.79
CA GLY A 91 -11.32 1.76 -15.21
C GLY A 91 -11.10 0.29 -15.54
N GLU A 92 -11.80 -0.24 -16.54
CA GLU A 92 -11.57 -1.61 -17.01
C GLU A 92 -10.42 -1.64 -18.03
N THR A 93 -9.37 -2.40 -17.73
CA THR A 93 -8.45 -2.85 -18.79
C THR A 93 -9.07 -4.08 -19.45
N ARG A 94 -9.57 -3.93 -20.68
CA ARG A 94 -9.95 -5.12 -21.46
C ARG A 94 -8.67 -5.88 -21.82
N ALA A 95 -8.36 -6.90 -21.04
CA ALA A 95 -7.38 -7.90 -21.42
C ALA A 95 -7.85 -8.57 -22.71
N LYS A 96 -7.08 -8.44 -23.80
CA LYS A 96 -6.68 -9.58 -24.65
C LYS A 96 -5.65 -9.21 -25.73
N LEU A 97 -4.55 -9.96 -25.69
CA LEU A 97 -3.93 -10.69 -26.80
C LEU A 97 -4.10 -10.08 -28.20
N GLY A 98 -3.04 -9.47 -28.73
CA GLY A 98 -2.91 -9.18 -30.15
C GLY A 98 -2.88 -7.70 -30.49
N HIS A 99 -2.00 -7.35 -31.42
CA HIS A 99 -1.81 -6.02 -31.96
C HIS A 99 -3.11 -5.32 -32.39
N GLY A 100 -3.25 -4.04 -32.03
CA GLY A 100 -4.19 -3.09 -32.64
C GLY A 100 -5.21 -2.51 -31.65
N SER A 101 -5.21 -1.18 -31.56
CA SER A 101 -6.09 -0.27 -30.80
C SER A 101 -7.32 -0.87 -30.12
N THR A 102 -7.44 -0.65 -28.82
CA THR A 102 -8.71 -0.81 -28.08
C THR A 102 -8.96 0.43 -27.20
N PRO A 103 -10.12 1.11 -27.33
CA PRO A 103 -10.53 2.20 -26.46
C PRO A 103 -10.74 1.77 -25.00
N PHE A 104 -10.54 2.70 -24.05
CA PHE A 104 -11.04 2.57 -22.68
C PHE A 104 -12.54 2.89 -22.62
N LEU A 105 -13.28 2.08 -21.86
CA LEU A 105 -14.64 2.39 -21.43
C LEU A 105 -14.62 2.59 -19.91
N PHE A 106 -14.93 3.79 -19.47
CA PHE A 106 -15.36 4.06 -18.09
C PHE A 106 -16.88 3.83 -18.02
N ASN A 107 -17.33 3.05 -17.03
CA ASN A 107 -18.75 2.89 -16.71
C ASN A 107 -19.19 3.98 -15.72
#